data_AF-A0AA90GJH3-F1
#
_entry.id   AF-A0AA90GJH3-F1
#
_cell.length_a   1.000
_cell.length_b   1.000
_cell.length_c   1.000
_cell.angle_alpha   90.00
_cell.angle_beta   90.00
_cell.angle_gamma   90.00
#
_symmetry.space_group_name_H-M   'P 1'
#
loop_
_entity.id
_entity.type
_entity.pdbx_description
1 polymer ?
#
loop_
_entity_poly.entity_id
_entity_poly.type
_entity_poly.pdbx_seq_one_letter_code
_entity_poly.pdbx_strand_id
1 'polypeptide(L)'
;MKKPTKKQLEALVIGLSIQHHQSDLAVKRRRYELNEEYACYFRVRGEIEPGFRGIRPYDPRYAGVVAYTADAYERLLQAKQGRRSAKRRLDTAVRRLMILTGASFAVPDVAPAKRPPLRTVRRTTVHGETLQ
;
A
#
# COMPACT_ATOMS: atom_id res chain seq x y z
N MET A 1 -14.49 14.83 -28.05
CA MET A 1 -15.16 13.87 -27.14
C MET A 1 -16.28 14.58 -26.38
N LYS A 2 -17.49 14.03 -26.31
CA LYS A 2 -18.61 14.63 -25.56
C LYS A 2 -18.32 14.57 -24.05
N LYS A 3 -18.61 15.65 -23.32
CA LYS A 3 -18.49 15.68 -21.86
C LYS A 3 -19.50 14.67 -21.27
N PRO A 4 -19.10 13.79 -20.34
CA PRO A 4 -20.00 12.80 -19.76
C PRO A 4 -21.10 13.49 -18.95
N THR A 5 -22.31 12.93 -19.00
CA THR A 5 -23.45 13.43 -18.22
C THR A 5 -23.33 13.03 -16.74
N LYS A 6 -24.09 13.68 -15.86
CA LYS A 6 -24.13 13.35 -14.42
C LYS A 6 -24.43 11.88 -14.17
N LYS A 7 -25.48 11.34 -14.80
CA LYS A 7 -25.87 9.93 -14.69
C LYS A 7 -24.77 8.97 -15.16
N GLN A 8 -24.03 9.34 -16.21
CA GLN A 8 -22.89 8.53 -16.69
C GLN A 8 -21.72 8.54 -15.70
N LEU A 9 -21.45 9.66 -15.05
CA LEU A 9 -20.43 9.74 -14.00
C LEU A 9 -20.83 8.98 -12.73
N GLU A 10 -22.09 9.04 -12.33
CA GLU A 10 -22.62 8.24 -11.20
C GLU A 10 -22.47 6.73 -11.46
N ALA A 11 -22.92 6.26 -12.63
CA ALA A 11 -22.75 4.87 -13.03
C ALA A 11 -21.27 4.45 -13.08
N LEU A 12 -20.39 5.33 -13.57
CA LEU A 12 -18.95 5.10 -13.59
C LEU A 12 -18.36 4.97 -12.17
N VAL A 13 -18.77 5.84 -11.24
CA VAL A 13 -18.34 5.78 -9.83
C VAL A 13 -18.78 4.46 -9.19
N ILE A 14 -20.02 4.02 -9.42
CA ILE A 14 -20.52 2.73 -8.92
C ILE A 14 -19.70 1.57 -9.49
N GLY A 15 -19.46 1.55 -10.80
CA GLY A 15 -18.65 0.49 -11.42
C GLY A 15 -17.22 0.45 -10.86
N LEU A 16 -16.60 1.62 -10.68
CA LEU A 16 -15.24 1.72 -10.13
C LEU A 16 -15.17 1.37 -8.63
N SER A 17 -16.22 1.61 -7.86
CA SER A 17 -16.25 1.23 -6.44
C SER A 17 -16.31 -0.29 -6.28
N ILE A 18 -17.11 -0.98 -7.09
CA ILE A 18 -17.16 -2.44 -7.16
C ILE A 18 -15.79 -2.99 -7.56
N GLN A 19 -15.16 -2.45 -8.60
CA GLN A 19 -13.83 -2.87 -9.05
C GLN A 19 -12.76 -2.66 -7.97
N HIS A 20 -12.80 -1.54 -7.25
CA HIS A 20 -11.89 -1.29 -6.14
C HIS A 20 -12.08 -2.31 -5.01
N HIS A 21 -13.33 -2.64 -4.68
CA HIS A 21 -13.64 -3.67 -3.68
C HIS A 21 -13.13 -5.05 -4.09
N GLN A 22 -13.39 -5.47 -5.33
CA GLN A 22 -12.86 -6.72 -5.89
C GLN A 22 -11.33 -6.78 -5.85
N SER A 23 -10.68 -5.65 -6.16
CA SER A 23 -9.22 -5.54 -6.08
C SER A 23 -8.70 -5.66 -4.63
N ASP A 24 -9.45 -5.15 -3.64
CA ASP A 24 -9.11 -5.33 -2.22
C ASP A 24 -9.25 -6.80 -1.78
N LEU A 25 -10.30 -7.49 -2.22
CA LEU A 25 -10.44 -8.93 -1.99
C LEU A 25 -9.30 -9.73 -2.62
N ALA A 26 -8.87 -9.38 -3.84
CA ALA A 26 -7.72 -10.00 -4.47
C ALA A 26 -6.43 -9.82 -3.65
N VAL A 27 -6.19 -8.62 -3.10
CA VAL A 27 -5.05 -8.37 -2.21
C VAL A 27 -5.12 -9.23 -0.95
N LYS A 28 -6.30 -9.34 -0.32
CA LYS A 28 -6.50 -10.19 0.86
C LYS A 28 -6.21 -11.66 0.56
N ARG A 29 -6.69 -12.16 -0.58
CA ARG A 29 -6.42 -13.53 -1.03
C ARG A 29 -4.92 -13.77 -1.24
N ARG A 30 -4.22 -12.89 -1.98
CA ARG A 30 -2.77 -13.03 -2.19
C ARG A 30 -1.97 -12.92 -0.90
N ARG A 31 -2.44 -12.13 0.07
CA ARG A 31 -1.82 -12.06 1.40
C ARG A 31 -1.95 -13.39 2.13
N TYR A 32 -3.12 -14.02 2.06
CA TYR A 32 -3.35 -15.33 2.66
C TYR A 32 -2.44 -16.39 2.03
N GLU A 33 -2.38 -16.45 0.70
CA GLU A 33 -1.52 -17.39 -0.04
C GLU A 33 -0.03 -17.23 0.36
N LEU A 34 0.46 -16.00 0.46
CA LEU A 34 1.83 -15.75 0.92
C LEU A 34 2.07 -16.24 2.36
N ASN A 35 1.08 -16.05 3.26
CA ASN A 35 1.20 -16.52 4.64
C ASN A 35 1.20 -18.06 4.72
N GLU A 36 0.44 -18.74 3.87
CA GLU A 36 0.47 -20.20 3.76
C GLU A 36 1.84 -20.70 3.28
N GLU A 37 2.46 -20.02 2.31
CA GLU A 37 3.82 -20.37 1.86
C GLU A 37 4.85 -20.18 2.97
N TYR A 38 4.75 -19.10 3.77
CA TYR A 38 5.58 -18.94 4.97
C TYR A 38 5.38 -20.09 5.95
N ALA A 39 4.13 -20.46 6.25
CA ALA A 39 3.82 -21.56 7.16
C ALA A 39 4.37 -22.90 6.64
N CYS A 40 4.25 -23.16 5.34
CA CYS A 40 4.81 -24.35 4.69
C CYS A 40 6.34 -24.41 4.84
N TYR A 41 7.03 -23.30 4.55
CA TYR A 41 8.48 -23.20 4.66
C TYR A 41 8.97 -23.48 6.09
N PHE A 42 8.38 -22.80 7.09
CA PHE A 42 8.80 -22.94 8.49
C PHE A 42 8.42 -24.28 9.10
N ARG A 43 7.37 -24.94 8.61
CA ARG A 43 7.04 -26.33 9.03
C ARG A 43 8.13 -27.31 8.64
N VAL A 44 8.74 -27.14 7.46
CA VAL A 44 9.76 -28.07 6.93
C VAL A 44 11.15 -27.74 7.47
N ARG A 45 11.51 -26.46 7.57
CA ARG A 45 12.87 -26.02 7.93
C ARG A 45 13.05 -25.57 9.37
N GLY A 46 11.97 -25.48 10.13
CA GLY A 46 11.97 -24.90 11.47
C GLY A 46 11.89 -23.37 11.46
N GLU A 47 11.52 -22.80 12.60
CA GLU A 47 11.48 -21.36 12.79
C GLU A 47 12.89 -20.78 12.95
N ILE A 48 13.15 -19.61 12.35
CA ILE A 48 14.43 -18.90 12.50
C ILE A 48 14.50 -18.20 13.87
N GLU A 49 13.41 -17.53 14.27
CA GLU A 49 13.30 -16.78 15.52
C GLU A 49 11.98 -17.18 16.21
N PRO A 50 12.01 -18.03 17.26
CA PRO A 50 10.81 -18.45 17.97
C PRO A 50 10.02 -17.26 18.50
N GLY A 51 8.72 -17.21 18.16
CA GLY A 51 7.81 -16.15 18.61
C GLY A 51 7.87 -14.83 17.82
N PHE A 52 8.82 -14.67 16.89
CA PHE A 52 8.86 -13.51 16.01
C PHE A 52 7.91 -13.68 14.81
N ARG A 53 6.88 -12.83 14.72
CA ARG A 53 5.92 -12.83 13.60
C ARG A 53 6.31 -11.82 12.54
N GLY A 54 7.31 -12.16 11.72
CA GLY A 54 7.74 -11.33 10.62
C GLY A 54 8.85 -11.94 9.76
N ILE A 55 9.14 -11.29 8.64
CA ILE A 55 10.29 -11.60 7.78
C ILE A 55 11.19 -10.38 7.74
N ARG A 56 12.50 -10.57 7.93
CA ARG A 56 13.52 -9.50 7.81
C ARG A 56 14.24 -9.67 6.47
N PRO A 57 13.87 -8.96 5.39
CA PRO A 57 14.37 -9.26 4.05
C PRO A 57 15.88 -9.04 3.88
N TYR A 58 16.48 -8.16 4.70
CA TYR A 58 17.90 -7.82 4.65
C TYR A 58 18.76 -8.70 5.57
N ASP A 59 18.14 -9.60 6.35
CA ASP A 59 18.86 -10.52 7.21
C ASP A 59 19.17 -11.81 6.43
N PRO A 60 20.45 -12.21 6.30
CA PRO A 60 20.84 -13.41 5.56
C PRO A 60 20.14 -14.70 6.04
N ARG A 61 19.76 -14.79 7.32
CA ARG A 61 19.03 -15.95 7.86
C ARG A 61 17.67 -16.14 7.19
N TYR A 62 17.05 -15.06 6.73
CA TYR A 62 15.77 -15.08 6.02
C TYR A 62 15.91 -15.24 4.50
N ALA A 63 17.12 -15.27 3.95
CA ALA A 63 17.34 -15.37 2.51
C ALA A 63 16.62 -16.59 1.89
N GLY A 64 16.63 -17.72 2.60
CA GLY A 64 15.97 -18.94 2.12
C GLY A 64 14.44 -18.82 2.04
N VAL A 65 13.79 -18.21 3.04
CA VAL A 65 12.33 -18.02 3.04
C VAL A 65 11.92 -16.92 2.05
N VAL A 66 12.74 -15.89 1.90
CA VAL A 66 12.55 -14.82 0.90
C VAL A 66 12.63 -15.38 -0.51
N ALA A 67 13.64 -16.21 -0.81
CA ALA A 67 13.76 -16.86 -2.11
C ALA A 67 12.61 -17.84 -2.38
N TYR A 68 12.21 -18.62 -1.37
CA TYR A 68 11.10 -19.57 -1.50
C TYR A 68 9.74 -18.91 -1.77
N THR A 69 9.49 -17.74 -1.16
CA THR A 69 8.19 -17.03 -1.26
C THR A 69 8.18 -15.88 -2.27
N ALA A 70 9.23 -15.76 -3.09
CA ALA A 70 9.42 -14.63 -4.00
C ALA A 70 8.21 -14.44 -4.94
N ASP A 71 7.77 -15.51 -5.60
CA ASP A 71 6.66 -15.47 -6.56
C ASP A 71 5.34 -15.04 -5.91
N ALA A 72 5.00 -15.59 -4.74
CA ALA A 72 3.78 -15.19 -4.03
C ALA A 72 3.85 -13.74 -3.56
N TYR A 73 5.03 -13.29 -3.14
CA TYR A 73 5.26 -11.89 -2.78
C TYR A 73 5.08 -10.97 -3.99
N GLU A 74 5.60 -11.34 -5.16
CA GLU A 74 5.39 -10.59 -6.41
C GLU A 74 3.91 -10.52 -6.81
N ARG A 75 3.18 -11.64 -6.75
CA ARG A 75 1.72 -11.66 -7.02
C ARG A 75 0.97 -10.73 -6.06
N LEU A 76 1.37 -10.67 -4.79
CA LEU A 76 0.81 -9.73 -3.83
C LEU A 76 1.13 -8.27 -4.19
N LEU A 77 2.34 -7.96 -4.63
CA LEU A 77 2.71 -6.61 -5.08
C LEU A 77 1.88 -6.18 -6.29
N GLN A 78 1.72 -7.05 -7.28
CA GLN A 78 0.87 -6.80 -8.45
C GLN A 78 -0.59 -6.55 -8.05
N ALA A 79 -1.15 -7.36 -7.14
CA ALA A 79 -2.50 -7.14 -6.63
C ALA A 79 -2.65 -5.79 -5.91
N LYS A 80 -1.67 -5.40 -5.08
CA LYS A 80 -1.66 -4.09 -4.39
C LYS A 80 -1.63 -2.94 -5.39
N GLN A 81 -0.84 -3.07 -6.45
CA GLN A 81 -0.75 -2.08 -7.51
C GLN A 81 -2.09 -1.96 -8.26
N GLY A 82 -2.74 -3.09 -8.57
CA GLY A 82 -4.08 -3.12 -9.16
C GLY A 82 -5.11 -2.37 -8.30
N ARG A 83 -5.14 -2.66 -6.99
CA ARG A 83 -6.01 -1.96 -6.04
C ARG A 83 -5.74 -0.45 -6.01
N ARG A 84 -4.47 -0.04 -5.96
CA ARG A 84 -4.09 1.39 -5.96
C ARG A 84 -4.53 2.10 -7.24
N SER A 85 -4.39 1.43 -8.39
CA SER A 85 -4.85 1.94 -9.68
C SER A 85 -6.38 2.11 -9.70
N ALA A 86 -7.13 1.09 -9.26
CA ALA A 86 -8.58 1.15 -9.16
C ALA A 86 -9.05 2.31 -8.26
N LYS A 87 -8.40 2.49 -7.09
CA LYS A 87 -8.68 3.62 -6.19
C LYS A 87 -8.44 4.97 -6.87
N ARG A 88 -7.31 5.15 -7.56
CA ARG A 88 -7.01 6.40 -8.28
C ARG A 88 -8.04 6.72 -9.36
N ARG A 89 -8.50 5.70 -10.10
CA ARG A 89 -9.56 5.86 -11.10
C ARG A 89 -10.88 6.28 -10.46
N LEU A 90 -11.25 5.65 -9.34
CA LEU A 90 -12.43 6.01 -8.56
C LEU A 90 -12.34 7.46 -8.08
N ASP A 91 -11.24 7.85 -7.42
CA ASP A 91 -11.02 9.22 -6.93
C ASP A 91 -11.13 10.25 -8.07
N THR A 92 -10.62 9.92 -9.26
CA THR A 92 -10.72 10.77 -10.45
C THR A 92 -12.16 10.93 -10.92
N ALA A 93 -12.94 9.84 -10.96
CA ALA A 93 -14.35 9.88 -11.34
C ALA A 93 -15.18 10.68 -10.33
N VAL A 94 -14.93 10.50 -9.04
CA VAL A 94 -15.57 11.27 -7.96
C VAL A 94 -15.26 12.76 -8.11
N ARG A 95 -13.99 13.14 -8.31
CA ARG A 95 -13.61 14.55 -8.52
C ARG A 95 -14.31 15.16 -9.74
N ARG A 96 -14.45 14.41 -10.84
CA ARG A 96 -15.19 14.89 -12.03
C ARG A 96 -16.66 15.10 -11.73
N LEU A 97 -17.28 14.19 -10.98
CA LEU A 97 -18.68 14.33 -10.56
C LEU A 97 -18.87 15.56 -9.67
N MET A 98 -17.97 15.78 -8.70
CA MET A 98 -17.95 16.95 -7.82
C MET A 98 -17.87 18.27 -8.60
N ILE A 99 -16.95 18.36 -9.56
CA ILE A 99 -16.81 19.54 -10.44
C ILE A 99 -18.10 19.79 -11.22
N LEU A 100 -18.73 18.73 -11.74
CA LEU A 100 -19.96 18.86 -12.53
C LEU A 100 -21.16 19.31 -11.67
N THR A 101 -21.26 18.84 -10.42
CA THR A 101 -22.39 19.17 -9.54
C THR A 101 -22.17 20.43 -8.72
N GLY A 102 -20.99 21.07 -8.81
CA GLY A 102 -20.61 22.18 -7.94
C GLY A 102 -20.42 21.78 -6.47
N ALA A 103 -20.40 20.48 -6.17
CA ALA A 103 -20.20 19.99 -4.81
C ALA A 103 -18.71 20.02 -4.48
N SER A 104 -18.31 20.83 -3.51
CA SER A 104 -17.00 20.73 -2.87
C SER A 104 -17.17 20.09 -1.51
N PHE A 105 -16.39 19.04 -1.22
CA PHE A 105 -16.17 18.66 0.17
C PHE A 105 -15.10 19.60 0.68
N ALA A 106 -15.45 20.48 1.61
CA ALA A 106 -14.45 21.07 2.48
C ALA A 106 -13.71 19.88 3.11
N VAL A 107 -12.44 19.69 2.76
CA VAL A 107 -11.58 18.84 3.57
C VAL A 107 -11.68 19.47 4.96
N PRO A 108 -12.16 18.75 6.00
CA PRO A 108 -12.13 19.32 7.33
C PRO A 108 -10.71 19.81 7.55
N ASP A 109 -10.54 21.07 7.96
CA ASP A 109 -9.27 21.64 8.40
C ASP A 109 -8.80 20.88 9.64
N VAL A 110 -8.46 19.60 9.46
CA VAL A 110 -7.53 18.92 10.32
C VAL A 110 -6.23 19.60 9.97
N ALA A 111 -5.97 20.72 10.66
CA ALA A 111 -4.72 21.45 10.59
C ALA A 111 -3.62 20.39 10.47
N PRO A 112 -2.82 20.39 9.40
CA PRO A 112 -1.81 19.37 9.20
C PRO A 112 -1.00 19.36 10.49
N ALA A 113 -1.14 18.30 11.30
CA ALA A 113 -0.43 18.19 12.56
C ALA A 113 1.02 18.47 12.19
N LYS A 114 1.52 19.65 12.62
CA LYS A 114 2.77 20.23 12.13
C LYS A 114 3.78 19.09 12.16
N ARG A 115 4.19 18.59 10.99
CA ARG A 115 5.30 17.65 10.95
C ARG A 115 6.40 18.35 11.71
N PRO A 116 6.92 17.78 12.82
CA PRO A 116 8.01 18.42 13.52
C PRO A 116 9.11 18.66 12.47
N PRO A 117 9.71 19.86 12.44
CA PRO A 117 10.78 20.14 11.50
C PRO A 117 11.81 19.03 11.63
N LEU A 118 12.26 18.51 10.48
CA LEU A 118 13.34 17.52 10.44
C LEU A 118 14.50 18.10 11.24
N ARG A 119 14.71 17.57 12.44
CA ARG A 119 15.85 17.93 13.28
C ARG A 119 17.07 17.59 12.44
N THR A 120 17.81 18.60 12.01
CA THR A 120 19.11 18.43 11.37
C THR A 120 19.98 17.67 12.35
N VAL A 121 20.17 16.37 12.08
CA VAL A 121 21.06 15.53 12.87
C VAL A 121 22.46 16.06 12.59
N ARG A 122 23.02 16.82 13.54
CA ARG A 122 24.44 17.16 13.52
C ARG A 122 25.21 15.84 13.56
N ARG A 123 25.87 15.50 12.46
CA ARG A 123 26.81 14.38 12.42
C ARG A 123 28.01 14.79 13.26
N THR A 124 28.09 14.27 14.47
CA THR A 124 29.31 14.32 15.29
C THR A 124 30.14 13.09 14.95
N THR A 125 31.41 13.28 14.61
CA THR A 125 32.37 12.16 14.58
C THR A 125 32.63 11.69 16.02
N VAL A 126 33.24 10.51 16.17
CA VAL A 126 33.57 9.90 17.49
C VAL A 126 34.49 10.80 18.34
N HIS A 127 35.07 11.85 17.75
CA HIS A 127 35.93 12.84 18.39
C HIS A 127 35.27 14.20 18.66
N GLY A 128 33.95 14.34 18.44
CA GLY A 128 33.19 15.52 18.86
C GLY A 128 33.29 16.76 17.97
N GLU A 129 33.91 16.66 16.78
CA GLU A 129 33.99 17.79 15.85
C GLU A 129 32.75 17.85 14.94
N THR A 130 32.16 19.03 14.84
CA THR A 130 31.04 19.32 13.92
C THR A 130 31.57 19.77 12.56
N LEU A 131 31.26 19.01 11.51
CA LEU A 131 31.48 19.43 10.13
C LEU A 131 30.55 20.62 9.81
N GLN A 132 31.14 21.75 9.40
CA GLN A 132 30.41 22.90 8.83
C GLN A 132 29.98 22.60 7.39
#